data_AF-A0A847Y633-F1
#
_entry.id   AF-A0A847Y633-F1
#
_cell.length_a   1.000
_cell.length_b   1.000
_cell.length_c   1.000
_cell.angle_alpha   90.00
_cell.angle_beta   90.00
_cell.angle_gamma   90.00
#
_symmetry.space_group_name_H-M   'P 1'
#
loop_
_entity.id
_entity.type
_entity.pdbx_description
1 polymer ?
#
loop_
_entity_poly.entity_id
_entity_poly.type
_entity_poly.pdbx_seq_one_letter_code
_entity_poly.pdbx_strand_id
1 'polypeptide(L)'
;MFLLLTSKGWRIEAIRTEDEKIQFAQLELQLQIHQEKNNPLENYLQSKHHGDFVKVAELIQKSCEKYNIPFEITLAIAILESGYGTSRIAQEKQNFFAIGAYDWNPYNSASDFSDLSLEEAIDYQILILKNDYFVRYKNLEEIAKNYCRNWRSWLEEVKFIAREVTEIFPKNVKYEQIK
;
A
#
# COMPACT_ATOMS: atom_id res chain seq x y z
N MET A 1 -10.99 -24.40 19.26
CA MET A 1 -10.52 -25.64 18.59
C MET A 1 -9.33 -25.23 17.76
N PHE A 2 -8.15 -25.83 17.94
CA PHE A 2 -6.91 -25.34 17.34
C PHE A 2 -6.11 -26.46 16.66
N LEU A 3 -5.31 -26.07 15.66
CA LEU A 3 -4.48 -26.95 14.84
C LEU A 3 -3.07 -27.06 15.45
N LEU A 4 -2.69 -28.25 15.89
CA LEU A 4 -1.34 -28.57 16.37
C LEU A 4 -0.60 -29.39 15.30
N LEU A 5 0.60 -28.92 14.93
CA LEU A 5 1.51 -29.72 14.11
C LEU A 5 2.26 -30.70 15.02
N THR A 6 2.04 -31.99 14.82
CA THR A 6 2.74 -33.07 15.52
C THR A 6 3.70 -33.78 14.56
N SER A 7 4.58 -34.64 15.07
CA SER A 7 5.42 -35.53 14.24
C SER A 7 4.61 -36.45 13.30
N LYS A 8 3.28 -36.50 13.45
CA LYS A 8 2.34 -37.29 12.64
C LYS A 8 1.39 -36.41 11.79
N GLY A 9 1.65 -35.11 11.68
CA GLY A 9 0.84 -34.15 10.92
C GLY A 9 -0.07 -33.26 11.78
N TRP A 10 -0.97 -32.54 11.12
CA TRP A 10 -1.89 -31.59 11.74
C TRP A 10 -3.02 -32.31 12.48
N ARG A 11 -3.21 -31.98 13.76
CA ARG A 11 -4.33 -32.44 14.58
C ARG A 11 -5.16 -31.27 15.06
N ILE A 12 -6.47 -31.51 15.11
CA ILE A 12 -7.44 -30.57 15.66
C ILE A 12 -7.73 -30.99 17.10
N GLU A 13 -7.42 -30.12 18.07
CA GLU A 13 -7.77 -30.35 19.48
C GLU A 13 -8.82 -29.34 19.97
N ALA A 14 -9.77 -29.84 20.75
CA ALA A 14 -10.75 -29.01 21.44
C ALA A 14 -10.08 -28.42 22.69
N ILE A 15 -10.28 -27.12 22.93
CA ILE A 15 -9.87 -26.45 24.19
C ILE A 15 -10.82 -26.95 25.28
N ARG A 16 -10.27 -27.48 26.37
CA ARG A 16 -11.02 -28.16 27.45
C ARG A 16 -10.87 -27.49 28.80
N THR A 17 -9.78 -26.73 29.03
CA THR A 17 -9.51 -26.08 30.33
C THR A 17 -9.31 -24.57 30.19
N GLU A 18 -9.37 -23.85 31.32
CA GLU A 18 -9.11 -22.41 31.36
C GLU A 18 -7.62 -22.09 31.11
N ASP A 19 -6.72 -22.93 31.62
CA ASP A 19 -5.28 -22.80 31.38
C ASP A 19 -4.93 -22.95 29.88
N GLU A 20 -5.60 -23.88 29.17
CA GLU A 20 -5.43 -24.04 27.72
C GLU A 20 -5.92 -22.81 26.94
N LYS A 21 -6.98 -22.13 27.40
CA LYS A 21 -7.44 -20.86 26.78
C LYS A 21 -6.41 -19.76 26.97
N ILE A 22 -5.84 -19.63 28.17
CA ILE A 22 -4.83 -18.61 28.49
C ILE A 22 -3.58 -18.84 27.63
N GLN A 23 -3.12 -20.09 27.53
CA GLN A 23 -1.94 -20.42 26.73
C GLN A 23 -2.17 -20.17 25.24
N PHE A 24 -3.38 -20.45 24.74
CA PHE A 24 -3.76 -20.14 23.36
C PHE A 24 -3.81 -18.63 23.08
N ALA A 25 -4.43 -17.84 23.96
CA ALA A 25 -4.47 -16.39 23.83
C ALA A 25 -3.06 -15.75 23.84
N GLN A 26 -2.15 -16.30 24.67
CA GLN A 26 -0.74 -15.89 24.65
C GLN A 26 -0.05 -16.24 23.33
N LEU A 27 -0.34 -17.39 22.74
CA LEU A 27 0.22 -17.81 21.45
C LEU A 27 -0.31 -16.94 20.30
N GLU A 28 -1.61 -16.62 20.29
CA GLU A 28 -2.21 -15.70 19.31
C GLU A 28 -1.58 -14.31 19.42
N LEU A 29 -1.38 -13.80 20.63
CA LEU A 29 -0.69 -12.54 20.87
C LEU A 29 0.76 -12.58 20.39
N GLN A 30 1.49 -13.66 20.66
CA GLN A 30 2.88 -13.82 20.18
C GLN A 30 2.96 -13.89 18.66
N LEU A 31 2.03 -14.60 18.01
CA LEU A 31 1.92 -14.66 16.56
C LEU A 31 1.63 -13.28 15.97
N GLN A 32 0.73 -12.52 16.58
CA GLN A 32 0.39 -11.18 16.15
C GLN A 32 1.58 -10.21 16.30
N ILE A 33 2.27 -10.22 17.44
CA ILE A 33 3.50 -9.46 17.66
C ILE A 33 4.60 -9.85 16.66
N HIS A 34 4.73 -11.14 16.34
CA HIS A 34 5.71 -11.62 15.36
C HIS A 34 5.37 -11.16 13.94
N GLN A 35 4.09 -11.16 13.57
CA GLN A 35 3.62 -10.64 12.29
C GLN A 35 3.84 -9.13 12.18
N GLU A 36 3.56 -8.37 13.24
CA GLU A 36 3.81 -6.93 13.32
C GLU A 36 5.31 -6.62 13.17
N LYS A 37 6.19 -7.35 13.88
CA LYS A 37 7.65 -7.16 13.79
C LYS A 37 8.28 -7.58 12.46
N ASN A 38 7.57 -8.38 11.66
CA ASN A 38 8.02 -8.87 10.36
C ASN A 38 7.16 -8.34 9.22
N ASN A 39 6.57 -7.15 9.37
CA ASN A 39 5.82 -6.51 8.30
C ASN A 39 6.76 -6.24 7.08
N PRO A 40 6.57 -6.93 5.94
CA PRO A 40 7.46 -6.80 4.79
C PRO A 40 7.48 -5.37 4.23
N LEU A 41 6.35 -4.65 4.29
CA LEU A 41 6.23 -3.27 3.84
C LEU A 41 7.06 -2.31 4.70
N GLU A 42 6.99 -2.50 6.02
CA GLU A 42 7.79 -1.70 6.96
C GLU A 42 9.27 -1.96 6.76
N ASN A 43 9.69 -3.22 6.65
CA ASN A 43 11.08 -3.58 6.39
C ASN A 43 11.59 -2.98 5.08
N TYR A 44 10.79 -3.01 4.01
CA TYR A 44 11.12 -2.37 2.74
C TYR A 44 11.34 -0.87 2.91
N LEU A 45 10.36 -0.16 3.49
CA LEU A 45 10.43 1.29 3.63
C LEU A 45 11.57 1.71 4.58
N GLN A 46 11.82 0.96 5.65
CA GLN A 46 12.98 1.15 6.52
C GLN A 46 14.30 0.92 5.77
N SER A 47 14.41 -0.11 4.92
CA SER A 47 15.61 -0.37 4.11
C SER A 47 15.91 0.75 3.09
N LYS A 48 14.88 1.50 2.69
CA LYS A 48 15.00 2.70 1.84
C LYS A 48 15.20 3.98 2.66
N HIS A 49 15.36 3.89 3.98
CA HIS A 49 15.44 5.01 4.92
C HIS A 49 14.18 5.91 4.99
N HIS A 50 13.01 5.32 4.74
CA HIS A 50 11.71 6.01 4.71
C HIS A 50 10.67 5.34 5.61
N GLY A 51 11.05 4.94 6.83
CA GLY A 51 10.14 4.33 7.82
C GLY A 51 8.92 5.19 8.16
N ASP A 52 9.03 6.51 8.08
CA ASP A 52 7.92 7.44 8.34
C ASP A 52 6.80 7.34 7.28
N PHE A 53 7.08 6.78 6.10
CA PHE A 53 6.10 6.58 5.03
C PHE A 53 5.20 5.35 5.25
N VAL A 54 5.52 4.48 6.22
CA VAL A 54 4.78 3.23 6.48
C VAL A 54 3.30 3.52 6.71
N LYS A 55 2.97 4.55 7.48
CA LYS A 55 1.58 4.88 7.77
C LYS A 55 0.78 5.26 6.52
N VAL A 56 1.42 5.97 5.59
CA VAL A 56 0.82 6.35 4.30
C VAL A 56 0.60 5.10 3.44
N ALA A 57 1.61 4.22 3.38
CA ALA A 57 1.55 3.00 2.59
C ALA A 57 0.46 2.02 3.07
N GLU A 58 0.29 1.87 4.39
CA GLU A 58 -0.80 1.06 4.99
C GLU A 58 -2.20 1.61 4.62
N LEU A 59 -2.36 2.93 4.65
CA LEU A 59 -3.62 3.58 4.29
C LEU A 59 -3.90 3.44 2.78
N ILE A 60 -2.87 3.52 1.94
CA ILE A 60 -2.98 3.22 0.51
C ILE A 60 -3.43 1.78 0.30
N GLN A 61 -2.84 0.82 1.02
CA GLN A 61 -3.23 -0.60 0.93
C GLN A 61 -4.70 -0.78 1.26
N LYS A 62 -5.14 -0.26 2.41
CA LYS A 62 -6.53 -0.31 2.87
C LYS A 62 -7.50 0.27 1.83
N SER A 63 -7.19 1.42 1.25
CA SER A 63 -8.03 2.05 0.23
C SER A 63 -7.99 1.30 -1.11
N CYS A 64 -6.85 0.73 -1.51
CA CYS A 64 -6.75 -0.10 -2.71
C CYS A 64 -7.64 -1.35 -2.59
N GLU A 65 -7.63 -2.02 -1.43
CA GLU A 65 -8.51 -3.15 -1.12
C GLU A 65 -9.98 -2.73 -1.18
N LYS A 66 -10.35 -1.61 -0.54
CA LYS A 66 -11.70 -1.04 -0.56
C LYS A 66 -12.20 -0.75 -1.98
N TYR A 67 -11.35 -0.23 -2.85
CA TYR A 67 -11.72 0.20 -4.20
C TYR A 67 -11.44 -0.83 -5.30
N ASN A 68 -10.83 -1.96 -4.95
CA ASN A 68 -10.43 -3.03 -5.85
C ASN A 68 -9.54 -2.51 -7.01
N ILE A 69 -8.47 -1.78 -6.67
CA ILE A 69 -7.43 -1.32 -7.60
C ILE A 69 -6.06 -1.90 -7.20
N PRO A 70 -5.08 -2.01 -8.13
CA PRO A 70 -3.81 -2.68 -7.83
C PRO A 70 -2.96 -1.88 -6.84
N PHE A 71 -2.63 -2.49 -5.70
CA PHE A 71 -1.87 -1.86 -4.63
C PHE A 71 -0.43 -1.54 -5.03
N GLU A 72 0.27 -2.46 -5.68
CA GLU A 72 1.70 -2.35 -5.98
C GLU A 72 1.98 -1.19 -6.95
N ILE A 73 1.12 -1.05 -7.96
CA ILE A 73 1.18 0.07 -8.91
C ILE A 73 0.84 1.38 -8.18
N THR A 74 -0.20 1.38 -7.35
CA THR A 74 -0.66 2.59 -6.67
C THR A 74 0.37 3.10 -5.66
N LEU A 75 0.97 2.20 -4.88
CA LEU A 75 2.07 2.53 -3.96
C LEU A 75 3.30 3.04 -4.73
N ALA A 76 3.64 2.43 -5.86
CA ALA A 76 4.75 2.89 -6.70
C ALA A 76 4.55 4.31 -7.21
N ILE A 77 3.32 4.66 -7.64
CA ILE A 77 2.99 6.04 -8.02
C ILE A 77 3.15 6.98 -6.82
N ALA A 78 2.61 6.62 -5.66
CA ALA A 78 2.73 7.46 -4.46
C ALA A 78 4.20 7.70 -4.08
N ILE A 79 5.03 6.65 -4.09
CA ILE A 79 6.46 6.74 -3.79
C ILE A 79 7.15 7.69 -4.76
N LEU A 80 6.90 7.53 -6.06
CA LEU A 80 7.52 8.35 -7.11
C LEU A 80 7.11 9.83 -7.00
N GLU A 81 5.81 10.10 -6.88
CA GLU A 81 5.25 11.46 -6.88
C GLU A 81 5.54 12.23 -5.59
N SER A 82 5.63 11.53 -4.47
CA SER A 82 5.87 12.15 -3.16
C SER A 82 7.31 12.07 -2.70
N GLY A 83 8.19 11.34 -3.40
CA GLY A 83 9.53 11.03 -2.91
C GLY A 83 9.47 10.34 -1.55
N TYR A 84 8.69 9.26 -1.43
CA TYR A 84 8.40 8.59 -0.16
C TYR A 84 7.82 9.54 0.92
N GLY A 85 6.94 10.46 0.52
CA GLY A 85 6.30 11.43 1.41
C GLY A 85 7.17 12.63 1.81
N THR A 86 8.39 12.76 1.27
CA THR A 86 9.32 13.85 1.62
C THR A 86 9.12 15.11 0.79
N SER A 87 8.35 15.05 -0.30
CA SER A 87 8.09 16.23 -1.14
C SER A 87 7.30 17.28 -0.36
N ARG A 88 7.59 18.55 -0.65
CA ARG A 88 6.88 19.68 -0.03
C ARG A 88 5.37 19.62 -0.23
N ILE A 89 4.92 19.17 -1.41
CA ILE A 89 3.49 18.98 -1.72
C ILE A 89 2.89 17.86 -0.86
N ALA A 90 3.60 16.75 -0.66
CA ALA A 90 3.13 15.68 0.22
C ALA A 90 3.02 16.14 1.67
N GLN A 91 4.03 16.87 2.18
CA GLN A 91 4.06 17.32 3.58
C GLN A 91 3.09 18.45 3.89
N GLU A 92 3.06 19.50 3.04
CA GLU A 92 2.26 20.70 3.30
C GLU A 92 0.79 20.53 2.88
N LYS A 93 0.51 19.69 1.87
CA LYS A 93 -0.83 19.54 1.29
C LYS A 93 -1.46 18.15 1.47
N GLN A 94 -0.77 17.23 2.14
CA GLN A 94 -1.14 15.81 2.22
C GLN A 94 -1.41 15.17 0.85
N ASN A 95 -0.74 15.66 -0.21
CA ASN A 95 -0.96 15.23 -1.59
C ASN A 95 0.19 14.32 -2.05
N PHE A 96 -0.01 13.02 -1.90
CA PHE A 96 1.00 11.98 -2.14
C PHE A 96 1.09 11.53 -3.60
N PHE A 97 0.15 11.97 -4.43
CA PHE A 97 0.03 11.58 -5.84
C PHE A 97 0.23 12.76 -6.80
N ALA A 98 0.62 13.93 -6.28
CA ALA A 98 0.78 15.16 -7.05
C ALA A 98 -0.48 15.56 -7.87
N ILE A 99 -1.68 15.28 -7.33
CA ILE A 99 -2.95 15.60 -8.00
C ILE A 99 -3.04 17.11 -8.22
N GLY A 100 -3.25 17.52 -9.48
CA GLY A 100 -3.34 18.93 -9.87
C GLY A 100 -2.02 19.69 -9.96
N ALA A 101 -0.86 19.05 -9.74
CA ALA A 101 0.44 19.71 -9.83
C ALA A 101 0.86 19.91 -11.30
N TYR A 102 0.62 21.10 -11.87
CA TYR A 102 0.99 21.42 -13.26
C TYR A 102 2.41 22.01 -13.37
N ASP A 103 3.12 21.68 -14.46
CA ASP A 103 4.53 22.05 -14.72
C ASP A 103 4.92 23.52 -14.42
N TRP A 104 4.04 24.47 -14.75
CA TRP A 104 4.36 25.90 -14.68
C TRP A 104 4.24 26.48 -13.26
N ASN A 105 3.53 25.80 -12.36
CA ASN A 105 3.37 26.21 -10.97
C ASN A 105 2.91 25.06 -10.06
N PRO A 106 3.74 24.01 -9.91
CA PRO A 106 3.29 22.73 -9.38
C PRO A 106 2.75 22.83 -7.95
N TYR A 107 3.43 23.61 -7.09
CA TYR A 107 2.99 23.78 -5.71
C TYR A 107 1.65 24.50 -5.58
N ASN A 108 1.46 25.63 -6.28
CA ASN A 108 0.23 26.42 -6.13
C ASN A 108 -0.97 25.81 -6.88
N SER A 109 -0.71 24.98 -7.90
CA SER A 109 -1.76 24.27 -8.62
C SER A 109 -2.18 22.96 -7.96
N ALA A 110 -1.29 22.34 -7.18
CA ALA A 110 -1.58 21.09 -6.50
C ALA A 110 -2.82 21.20 -5.61
N SER A 111 -3.68 20.19 -5.71
CA SER A 111 -4.81 20.02 -4.80
C SER A 111 -4.31 19.97 -3.36
N ASP A 112 -5.09 20.60 -2.48
CA ASP A 112 -4.79 20.68 -1.06
C ASP A 112 -5.76 19.81 -0.26
N PHE A 113 -5.21 18.89 0.51
CA PHE A 113 -5.94 17.97 1.37
C PHE A 113 -5.55 18.15 2.84
N SER A 114 -4.87 19.25 3.21
CA SER A 114 -4.42 19.49 4.59
C SER A 114 -5.55 19.63 5.61
N ASP A 115 -6.76 19.96 5.15
CA ASP A 115 -7.94 20.11 6.00
C ASP A 115 -8.62 18.77 6.34
N LEU A 116 -8.19 17.66 5.73
CA LEU A 116 -8.68 16.32 5.98
C LEU A 116 -7.76 15.57 6.96
N SER A 117 -8.29 14.56 7.65
CA SER A 117 -7.40 13.59 8.31
C SER A 117 -6.55 12.86 7.25
N LEU A 118 -5.37 12.35 7.63
CA LEU A 118 -4.50 11.63 6.71
C LEU A 118 -5.21 10.44 6.02
N GLU A 119 -6.05 9.72 6.77
CA GLU A 119 -6.85 8.61 6.23
C GLU A 119 -7.86 9.09 5.19
N GLU A 120 -8.62 10.15 5.47
CA GLU A 120 -9.57 10.73 4.53
C GLU A 120 -8.87 11.29 3.29
N ALA A 121 -7.73 11.96 3.47
CA ALA A 121 -6.93 12.52 2.38
C ALA A 121 -6.45 11.41 1.43
N ILE A 122 -5.89 10.31 1.97
CA ILE A 122 -5.40 9.19 1.17
C ILE A 122 -6.57 8.49 0.48
N ASP A 123 -7.65 8.16 1.20
CA ASP A 123 -8.82 7.50 0.63
C ASP A 123 -9.43 8.30 -0.54
N TYR A 124 -9.50 9.63 -0.39
CA TYR A 124 -10.01 10.53 -1.43
C TYR A 124 -9.07 10.59 -2.65
N GLN A 125 -7.75 10.66 -2.46
CA GLN A 125 -6.79 10.61 -3.57
C GLN A 125 -6.87 9.29 -4.34
N ILE A 126 -7.04 8.16 -3.63
CA ILE A 126 -7.24 6.85 -4.26
C ILE A 126 -8.55 6.79 -5.03
N LEU A 127 -9.62 7.40 -4.53
CA LEU A 127 -10.90 7.52 -5.24
C LEU A 127 -10.75 8.31 -6.55
N ILE A 128 -9.96 9.39 -6.54
CA ILE A 128 -9.62 10.15 -7.76
C ILE A 128 -8.86 9.25 -8.74
N LEU A 129 -7.79 8.58 -8.28
CA LEU A 129 -7.02 7.67 -9.14
C LEU A 129 -7.89 6.58 -9.77
N LYS A 130 -8.78 5.99 -8.98
CA LYS A 130 -9.73 4.98 -9.46
C LYS A 130 -10.58 5.55 -10.61
N ASN A 131 -11.26 6.66 -10.39
CA ASN A 131 -12.27 7.18 -11.30
C ASN A 131 -11.66 7.86 -12.55
N ASP A 132 -10.50 8.48 -12.41
CA ASP A 132 -9.88 9.24 -13.50
C ASP A 132 -8.82 8.43 -14.27
N TYR A 133 -8.29 7.35 -13.69
CA TYR A 133 -7.27 6.55 -14.34
C TYR A 133 -7.62 5.07 -14.43
N PHE A 134 -7.75 4.35 -13.31
CA PHE A 134 -7.89 2.88 -13.34
C PHE A 134 -9.18 2.38 -13.99
N VAL A 135 -10.27 3.14 -13.92
CA VAL A 135 -11.53 2.82 -14.62
C VAL A 135 -11.48 3.24 -16.10
N ARG A 136 -10.71 4.28 -16.45
CA ARG A 136 -10.73 4.88 -17.79
C ARG A 136 -9.74 4.24 -18.76
N TYR A 137 -8.62 3.74 -18.25
CA TYR A 137 -7.50 3.28 -19.05
C TYR A 137 -7.24 1.80 -18.80
N LYS A 138 -7.00 1.05 -19.87
CA LYS A 138 -6.97 -0.43 -19.81
C LYS A 138 -5.69 -0.99 -19.20
N ASN A 139 -4.64 -0.19 -19.13
CA ASN A 139 -3.33 -0.62 -18.65
C ASN A 139 -2.46 0.56 -18.18
N LEU A 140 -1.35 0.24 -17.51
CA LEU A 140 -0.43 1.23 -16.95
C LEU A 140 0.19 2.16 -18.00
N GLU A 141 0.36 1.71 -19.25
CA GLU A 141 0.89 2.57 -20.32
C GLU A 141 -0.11 3.67 -20.70
N GLU A 142 -1.39 3.33 -20.79
CA GLU A 142 -2.45 4.34 -21.02
C GLU A 142 -2.62 5.27 -19.82
N ILE A 143 -2.52 4.76 -18.59
CA ILE A 143 -2.48 5.61 -17.39
C ILE A 143 -1.31 6.60 -17.52
N ALA A 144 -0.09 6.12 -17.78
CA ALA A 144 1.10 6.96 -17.88
C ALA A 144 0.94 8.08 -18.91
N LYS A 145 0.43 7.75 -20.12
CA LYS A 145 0.19 8.72 -21.21
C LYS A 145 -0.75 9.86 -20.83
N ASN A 146 -1.65 9.62 -19.88
CA ASN A 146 -2.63 10.60 -19.41
C ASN A 146 -2.26 11.19 -18.04
N TYR A 147 -1.29 10.60 -17.34
CA TYR A 147 -0.83 11.07 -16.03
C TYR A 147 0.21 12.20 -16.15
N CYS A 148 1.19 12.05 -17.05
CA CYS A 148 2.25 13.05 -17.20
C CYS A 148 2.76 13.18 -18.65
N ARG A 149 3.37 14.33 -18.97
CA ARG A 149 3.93 14.60 -20.32
C ARG A 149 5.10 13.67 -20.66
N ASN A 150 6.00 13.44 -19.70
CA ASN A 150 7.16 12.57 -19.85
C ASN A 150 6.84 11.10 -19.52
N TRP A 151 5.70 10.62 -20.03
CA TRP A 151 5.08 9.34 -19.64
C TRP A 151 5.98 8.12 -19.77
N ARG A 152 6.94 8.11 -20.71
CA ARG A 152 7.84 6.96 -20.90
C ARG A 152 8.78 6.77 -19.73
N SER A 153 9.44 7.84 -19.30
CA SER A 153 10.35 7.80 -18.15
C SER A 153 9.56 7.49 -16.88
N TRP A 154 8.42 8.16 -16.68
CA TRP A 154 7.53 7.90 -15.56
C TRP A 154 7.07 6.43 -15.50
N LEU A 155 6.67 5.86 -16.63
CA LEU A 155 6.22 4.48 -16.72
C LEU A 155 7.30 3.48 -16.29
N GLU A 156 8.54 3.70 -16.71
CA GLU A 156 9.64 2.80 -16.36
C GLU A 156 10.02 2.91 -14.87
N GLU A 157 10.00 4.11 -14.28
CA GLU A 157 10.22 4.30 -12.85
C GLU A 157 9.12 3.65 -12.00
N VAL A 158 7.84 3.85 -12.37
CA VAL A 158 6.71 3.21 -11.68
C VAL A 158 6.81 1.69 -11.78
N LYS A 159 7.17 1.14 -12.95
CA LYS A 159 7.37 -0.31 -13.10
C LYS A 159 8.53 -0.81 -12.25
N PHE A 160 9.62 -0.07 -12.16
CA PHE A 160 10.78 -0.44 -11.35
C PHE A 160 10.38 -0.56 -9.88
N ILE A 161 9.77 0.49 -9.32
CA ILE A 161 9.33 0.52 -7.91
C ILE A 161 8.26 -0.56 -7.67
N ALA A 162 7.28 -0.71 -8.57
CA ALA A 162 6.23 -1.72 -8.42
C ALA A 162 6.77 -3.15 -8.39
N ARG A 163 7.86 -3.45 -9.13
CA ARG A 163 8.54 -4.75 -9.06
C ARG A 163 9.19 -4.96 -7.71
N GLU A 164 9.91 -3.96 -7.18
CA GLU A 164 10.49 -4.04 -5.83
C GLU A 164 9.40 -4.34 -4.79
N VAL A 165 8.29 -3.60 -4.82
CA VAL A 165 7.13 -3.84 -3.95
C VAL A 165 6.58 -5.25 -4.13
N THR A 166 6.39 -5.72 -5.37
CA THR A 166 5.87 -7.07 -5.65
C THR A 166 6.76 -8.19 -5.10
N GLU A 167 8.08 -8.02 -5.13
CA GLU A 167 9.02 -9.03 -4.62
C GLU A 167 8.96 -9.18 -3.10
N ILE A 168 8.53 -8.13 -2.39
CA ILE A 168 8.40 -8.07 -0.93
C ILE A 168 7.07 -8.66 -0.45
N PHE A 169 6.04 -8.61 -1.30
CA PHE A 169 4.77 -9.29 -1.09
C PHE A 169 4.75 -10.59 -1.91
N PRO A 170 5.31 -11.71 -1.40
CA PRO A 170 5.19 -12.98 -2.11
C PRO A 170 3.70 -13.28 -2.31
N LYS A 171 3.34 -13.58 -3.58
CA LYS A 171 2.00 -13.81 -4.16
C LYS A 171 1.08 -14.76 -3.36
N ASN A 172 0.73 -14.42 -2.13
CA ASN A 172 -0.23 -15.13 -1.29
C ASN A 172 -1.56 -14.37 -1.16
N VAL A 173 -1.75 -13.31 -1.95
CA VAL A 173 -3.08 -12.75 -2.19
C VAL A 173 -3.48 -13.08 -3.63
N LYS A 174 -4.55 -13.84 -3.75
CA LYS A 174 -5.12 -14.38 -4.99
C LYS A 174 -5.51 -13.25 -5.95
N TYR A 175 -4.59 -12.80 -6.79
CA TYR A 175 -4.89 -11.97 -7.97
C TYR A 175 -4.78 -12.74 -9.28
N GLU A 176 -5.07 -14.05 -9.25
CA GLU A 176 -5.51 -14.79 -10.44
C GLU A 176 -7.03 -14.67 -10.55
N GLN A 177 -7.51 -13.53 -11.05
CA GLN A 177 -8.78 -13.41 -11.79
C GLN A 177 -8.96 -11.96 -12.25
N ILE A 178 -8.25 -11.59 -13.31
CA ILE A 178 -8.72 -10.58 -14.24
C ILE A 178 -8.68 -11.25 -15.62
N LYS A 179 -9.84 -11.75 -16.04
CA LYS A 179 -10.13 -12.10 -17.43
C LYS A 179 -10.60 -10.84 -18.15
#